data_AF-A0A956QH88-F1
#
_entry.id   AF-A0A956QH88-F1
#
_cell.length_a   1.000
_cell.length_b   1.000
_cell.length_c   1.000
_cell.angle_alpha   90.00
_cell.angle_beta   90.00
_cell.angle_gamma   90.00
#
_symmetry.space_group_name_H-M   'P 1'
#
loop_
_entity.id
_entity.type
_entity.pdbx_description
1 polymer ?
#
loop_
_entity_poly.entity_id
_entity_poly.type
_entity_poly.pdbx_seq_one_letter_code
_entity_poly.pdbx_strand_id
1 'polypeptide(L)'
;MRKFAVVIVLMGVLTSLGWSRQVSVWRSSSGSTVKLSGTEQEQFEVIIIEPDGSCRTFPGQWVEVRNSFTYFVAGRSYYCTFSRGGYAVQVRSPGGSYEWKFVCWESR
;
A
#
# COMPACT_ATOMS: atom_id res chain seq x y z
N MET A 1 -12.07 -13.35 61.58
CA MET A 1 -13.28 -13.67 60.78
C MET A 1 -13.11 -13.06 59.41
N ARG A 2 -13.34 -13.87 58.35
CA ARG A 2 -13.67 -13.56 56.93
C ARG A 2 -13.07 -12.27 56.33
N LYS A 3 -11.96 -12.33 55.58
CA LYS A 3 -11.87 -12.61 54.12
C LYS A 3 -12.82 -11.75 53.29
N PHE A 4 -12.30 -10.79 52.49
CA PHE A 4 -12.67 -10.53 51.09
C PHE A 4 -11.62 -9.59 50.48
N ALA A 5 -10.55 -10.17 49.92
CA ALA A 5 -9.70 -9.46 48.97
C ALA A 5 -10.43 -9.50 47.62
N VAL A 6 -10.98 -8.36 47.20
CA VAL A 6 -11.58 -8.20 45.87
C VAL A 6 -10.44 -8.11 44.87
N VAL A 7 -10.17 -9.23 44.20
CA VAL A 7 -9.27 -9.27 43.06
C VAL A 7 -10.02 -8.67 41.88
N ILE A 8 -9.80 -7.38 41.61
CA ILE A 8 -10.21 -6.76 40.35
C ILE A 8 -9.24 -7.28 39.29
N VAL A 9 -9.65 -8.33 38.58
CA VAL A 9 -8.98 -8.75 37.35
C VAL A 9 -9.30 -7.70 36.30
N LEU A 10 -8.39 -6.73 36.16
CA LEU A 10 -8.33 -5.87 34.98
C LEU A 10 -8.04 -6.79 33.79
N MET A 11 -9.08 -7.24 33.08
CA MET A 11 -8.95 -7.72 31.71
C MET A 11 -8.47 -6.55 30.87
N GLY A 12 -7.16 -6.44 30.71
CA GLY A 12 -6.54 -5.62 29.71
C GLY A 12 -7.01 -6.11 28.35
N VAL A 13 -8.04 -5.47 27.81
CA VAL A 13 -8.32 -5.51 26.38
C VAL A 13 -7.14 -4.79 25.73
N LEU A 14 -6.12 -5.56 25.36
CA LEU A 14 -5.14 -5.16 24.37
C LEU A 14 -5.92 -5.01 23.05
N THR A 15 -6.58 -3.87 22.86
CA THR A 15 -6.91 -3.42 21.52
C THR A 15 -5.56 -3.22 20.86
N SER A 16 -5.13 -4.22 20.09
CA SER A 16 -4.21 -3.94 19.01
C SER A 16 -4.89 -2.82 18.23
N LEU A 17 -4.35 -1.61 18.35
CA LEU A 17 -4.61 -0.55 17.39
C LEU A 17 -4.12 -1.17 16.09
N GLY A 18 -5.01 -1.85 15.38
CA GLY A 18 -4.73 -2.39 14.07
C GLY A 18 -4.57 -1.18 13.18
N TRP A 19 -3.33 -0.77 12.94
CA TRP A 19 -3.06 0.31 12.02
C TRP A 19 -3.70 -0.08 10.71
N SER A 20 -4.65 0.73 10.24
CA SER A 20 -5.44 0.39 9.07
C SER A 20 -4.49 0.37 7.87
N ARG A 21 -4.31 -0.82 7.29
CA ARG A 21 -3.62 -1.00 6.02
C ARG A 21 -4.29 -0.08 5.00
N GLN A 22 -3.60 0.95 4.57
CA GLN A 22 -4.13 1.89 3.59
C GLN A 22 -3.99 1.27 2.21
N VAL A 23 -5.06 1.38 1.42
CA VAL A 23 -5.08 0.89 0.04
C VAL A 23 -5.46 2.05 -0.86
N SER A 24 -4.53 2.55 -1.65
CA SER A 24 -4.83 3.50 -2.72
C SER A 24 -5.02 2.75 -4.04
N VAL A 25 -6.05 3.14 -4.80
CA VAL A 25 -6.38 2.57 -6.10
C VAL A 25 -6.02 3.58 -7.18
N TRP A 26 -5.38 3.08 -8.23
CA TRP A 26 -4.87 3.85 -9.35
C TRP A 26 -5.26 3.19 -10.66
N ARG A 27 -5.45 3.98 -11.70
CA ARG A 27 -5.65 3.51 -13.07
C ARG A 27 -4.41 3.78 -13.89
N SER A 28 -3.83 2.74 -14.46
CA SER A 28 -2.72 2.84 -15.42
C SER A 28 -3.23 3.26 -16.81
N SER A 29 -2.41 4.03 -17.52
CA SER A 29 -2.61 4.32 -18.95
C SER A 29 -2.68 3.07 -19.85
N SER A 30 -2.15 1.92 -19.40
CA SER A 30 -2.31 0.62 -20.07
C SER A 30 -3.69 -0.03 -19.89
N GLY A 31 -4.57 0.57 -19.07
CA GLY A 31 -5.88 0.01 -18.71
C GLY A 31 -5.89 -0.82 -17.42
N SER A 32 -4.72 -1.23 -16.92
CA SER A 32 -4.60 -1.99 -15.67
C SER A 32 -5.02 -1.16 -14.45
N THR A 33 -5.55 -1.80 -13.42
CA THR A 33 -5.79 -1.20 -12.10
C THR A 33 -4.61 -1.53 -11.20
N VAL A 34 -4.09 -0.54 -10.49
CA VAL A 34 -2.97 -0.72 -9.55
C VAL A 34 -3.45 -0.37 -8.16
N LYS A 35 -3.14 -1.23 -7.18
CA LYS A 35 -3.38 -0.96 -5.76
C LYS A 35 -2.05 -0.88 -5.04
N LEU A 36 -1.84 0.18 -4.27
CA LEU A 36 -0.73 0.27 -3.33
C LEU A 36 -1.30 -0.01 -1.94
N SER A 37 -0.88 -1.13 -1.34
CA SER A 37 -1.50 -1.66 -0.13
C SER A 37 -0.47 -1.91 0.96
N GLY A 38 -0.47 -1.10 2.01
CA GLY A 38 0.48 -1.21 3.10
C GLY A 38 0.34 -0.07 4.10
N THR A 39 1.39 0.18 4.87
CA THR A 39 1.49 1.33 5.77
C THR A 39 2.57 2.27 5.24
N GLU A 40 2.49 3.56 5.59
CA GLU A 40 3.48 4.55 5.16
C GLU A 40 4.87 4.34 5.78
N GLN A 41 4.95 3.53 6.85
CA GLN A 41 6.16 3.32 7.64
C GLN A 41 6.82 1.95 7.39
N GLU A 42 6.19 1.07 6.61
CA GLU A 42 6.66 -0.30 6.40
C GLU A 42 6.71 -0.67 4.91
N GLN A 43 7.01 -1.94 4.66
CA GLN A 43 6.85 -2.56 3.34
C GLN A 43 5.38 -2.48 2.91
N PHE A 44 5.15 -2.16 1.64
CA PHE A 44 3.83 -2.17 1.04
C PHE A 44 3.85 -3.01 -0.22
N GLU A 45 2.67 -3.45 -0.64
CA GLU A 45 2.50 -4.26 -1.84
C GLU A 45 2.01 -3.39 -2.99
N VAL A 46 2.58 -3.64 -4.17
CA VAL A 46 2.07 -3.14 -5.45
C VAL A 46 1.30 -4.27 -6.11
N ILE A 47 -0.02 -4.15 -6.14
CA ILE A 47 -0.91 -5.16 -6.73
C ILE A 47 -1.37 -4.63 -8.08
N ILE A 48 -1.04 -5.34 -9.16
CA ILE A 48 -1.44 -4.99 -10.53
C ILE A 48 -2.52 -5.96 -10.98
N ILE A 49 -3.70 -5.43 -11.30
CA ILE A 49 -4.84 -6.15 -11.86
C ILE A 49 -4.94 -5.76 -13.34
N GLU A 50 -4.69 -6.71 -14.22
CA GLU A 50 -4.72 -6.50 -15.65
C GLU A 50 -6.16 -6.45 -16.19
N PRO A 51 -6.38 -5.92 -17.42
CA PRO A 51 -7.71 -5.87 -18.01
C PRO A 51 -8.41 -7.23 -18.17
N ASP A 52 -7.66 -8.32 -18.26
CA ASP A 52 -8.17 -9.69 -18.31
C ASP A 52 -8.59 -10.25 -16.93
N GLY A 53 -8.40 -9.46 -15.86
CA GLY A 53 -8.69 -9.84 -14.49
C GLY A 53 -7.56 -10.59 -13.78
N SER A 54 -6.45 -10.90 -14.47
CA SER A 54 -5.28 -11.49 -13.83
C SER A 54 -4.66 -10.52 -12.83
N CYS A 55 -4.17 -11.05 -11.71
CA CYS A 55 -3.67 -10.26 -10.59
C CYS A 55 -2.25 -10.69 -10.23
N ARG A 56 -1.36 -9.72 -10.04
CA ARG A 56 0.04 -9.95 -9.65
C ARG A 56 0.43 -9.00 -8.53
N THR A 57 1.09 -9.52 -7.51
CA THR A 57 1.55 -8.76 -6.35
C THR A 57 3.06 -8.68 -6.33
N PHE A 58 3.58 -7.47 -6.13
CA PHE A 58 5.01 -7.21 -6.06
C PHE A 58 5.34 -6.47 -4.76
N PRO A 59 6.49 -6.77 -4.13
CA PRO A 59 6.95 -5.98 -3.01
C PRO A 59 7.34 -4.57 -3.50
N GLY A 60 6.81 -3.56 -2.82
CA GLY A 60 7.16 -2.15 -2.99
C GLY A 60 8.14 -1.71 -1.91
N GLN A 61 9.08 -0.85 -2.28
CA GLN A 61 10.05 -0.26 -1.38
C GLN A 61 10.10 1.25 -1.58
N TRP A 62 9.94 2.00 -0.49
CA TRP A 62 10.12 3.44 -0.50
C TRP A 62 11.58 3.80 -0.84
N VAL A 63 11.74 4.73 -1.78
CA VAL A 63 13.02 5.40 -2.05
C VAL A 63 13.06 6.70 -1.25
N GLU A 64 11.94 7.42 -1.27
CA GLU A 64 11.67 8.57 -0.43
C GLU A 64 10.23 8.45 0.07
N VAL A 65 10.05 8.32 1.38
CA VAL A 65 8.75 8.09 2.01
C VAL A 65 7.73 9.11 1.51
N ARG A 66 6.57 8.62 1.05
CA ARG A 66 5.46 9.40 0.46
C ARG A 66 5.75 10.16 -0.84
N ASN A 67 6.98 10.15 -1.36
CA ASN A 67 7.33 10.86 -2.60
C ASN A 67 7.71 9.92 -3.75
N SER A 68 8.50 8.88 -3.47
CA SER A 68 8.94 7.95 -4.50
C SER A 68 9.18 6.54 -3.96
N PHE A 69 8.97 5.56 -4.82
CA PHE A 69 9.16 4.16 -4.47
C PHE A 69 9.60 3.35 -5.68
N THR A 70 10.02 2.12 -5.42
CA THR A 70 10.35 1.14 -6.44
C THR A 70 9.61 -0.16 -6.20
N TYR A 71 9.43 -0.93 -7.27
CA TYR A 71 9.02 -2.33 -7.20
C TYR A 71 9.72 -3.12 -8.30
N PHE A 72 9.79 -4.44 -8.12
CA PHE A 72 10.50 -5.33 -9.03
C PHE A 72 9.56 -6.29 -9.74
N VAL A 73 9.65 -6.34 -11.07
CA VAL A 73 8.88 -7.27 -11.92
C VAL A 73 9.86 -8.00 -12.83
N ALA A 74 9.88 -9.33 -12.77
CA ALA A 74 10.68 -10.18 -13.67
C ALA A 74 12.15 -9.71 -13.81
N GLY A 75 12.79 -9.38 -12.68
CA GLY A 75 14.19 -8.92 -12.63
C GLY A 75 14.42 -7.47 -13.07
N ARG A 76 13.37 -6.67 -13.28
CA ARG A 76 13.45 -5.27 -13.67
C ARG A 76 12.89 -4.37 -12.58
N SER A 77 13.61 -3.29 -12.29
CA SER A 77 13.14 -2.23 -11.38
C SER A 77 12.24 -1.24 -12.11
N TYR A 78 11.16 -0.85 -11.43
CA TYR A 78 10.25 0.20 -11.85
C TYR A 78 10.33 1.31 -10.82
N TYR A 79 10.67 2.52 -11.28
CA TYR A 79 10.80 3.68 -10.41
C TYR A 79 9.56 4.56 -10.51
N CYS A 80 8.92 4.81 -9.36
CA CYS A 80 7.65 5.51 -9.26
C CYS A 80 7.83 6.81 -8.50
N THR A 81 7.30 7.90 -9.02
CA THR A 81 7.33 9.21 -8.36
C THR A 81 5.92 9.80 -8.33
N PHE A 82 5.47 10.18 -7.14
CA PHE A 82 4.21 10.91 -6.99
C PHE A 82 4.37 12.32 -7.56
N SER A 83 3.35 12.78 -8.28
CA SER A 83 3.24 14.17 -8.71
C SER A 83 3.03 15.07 -7.49
N ARG A 84 3.32 16.37 -7.63
CA ARG A 84 3.21 17.36 -6.55
C ARG A 84 1.80 17.46 -5.92
N GLY A 85 0.76 17.03 -6.63
CA GLY A 85 -0.61 16.98 -6.11
C GLY A 85 -1.03 15.63 -5.54
N GLY A 86 -0.21 14.58 -5.67
CA GLY A 86 -0.53 13.22 -5.21
C GLY A 86 -1.55 12.47 -6.07
N TYR A 87 -2.11 13.08 -7.13
CA TYR A 87 -3.15 12.47 -7.98
C TYR A 87 -2.62 11.71 -9.20
N ALA A 88 -1.32 11.69 -9.38
CA ALA A 88 -0.66 10.92 -10.44
C ALA A 88 0.67 10.35 -9.96
N VAL A 89 1.03 9.18 -10.47
CA VAL A 89 2.34 8.54 -10.30
C VAL A 89 2.98 8.40 -11.67
N GLN A 90 4.18 8.95 -11.83
CA GLN A 90 5.01 8.72 -13.00
C GLN A 90 5.85 7.47 -12.77
N VAL A 91 5.74 6.50 -13.66
CA VAL A 91 6.44 5.22 -13.59
C VAL A 91 7.46 5.16 -14.71
N ARG A 92 8.73 5.04 -14.36
CA ARG A 92 9.84 4.80 -15.29
C ARG A 92 10.23 3.33 -15.24
N SER A 93 10.23 2.70 -16.40
CA SER A 93 10.67 1.33 -16.59
C SER A 93 11.71 1.25 -17.70
N PRO A 94 12.46 0.14 -17.82
CA PRO A 94 13.35 -0.08 -18.96
C PRO A 94 12.64 -0.05 -20.32
N GLY A 95 11.33 -0.34 -20.36
CA GLY A 95 10.53 -0.36 -21.59
C GLY A 95 9.83 0.96 -21.92
N GLY A 96 10.01 2.01 -21.11
CA GLY A 96 9.35 3.30 -21.31
C GLY A 96 8.74 3.87 -20.02
N SER A 97 8.04 4.99 -20.17
CA SER A 97 7.39 5.70 -19.07
C SER A 97 5.87 5.59 -19.19
N TYR A 98 5.21 5.44 -18.05
CA TYR A 98 3.75 5.33 -17.94
C TYR A 98 3.24 6.22 -16.80
N GLU A 99 1.97 6.61 -16.88
CA GLU A 99 1.30 7.33 -15.81
C GLU A 99 0.21 6.46 -15.17
N TRP A 100 0.13 6.53 -13.84
CA TRP A 100 -1.01 6.05 -13.07
C TRP A 100 -1.77 7.24 -12.49
N LYS A 101 -3.10 7.25 -12.64
CA LYS A 101 -3.96 8.29 -12.09
C LYS A 101 -4.69 7.78 -10.86
N PHE A 102 -4.73 8.59 -9.82
CA PHE A 102 -5.45 8.26 -8.60
C PHE A 102 -6.95 8.06 -8.89
N VAL A 103 -7.55 7.06 -8.26
CA VAL A 103 -8.98 6.77 -8.36
C VAL A 103 -9.65 7.01 -7.02
N CYS A 104 -9.27 6.24 -6.00
CA CYS A 104 -9.84 6.34 -4.67
C CYS A 104 -8.96 5.69 -3.60
N TRP A 105 -9.31 5.94 -2.35
CA TRP A 105 -8.86 5.14 -1.21
C TRP A 105 -9.87 4.03 -0.94
N GLU A 106 -9.41 2.80 -0.77
CA GLU A 106 -10.21 1.70 -0.25
C GLU A 106 -10.04 1.66 1.28
N SER A 107 -11.13 1.94 2.01
CA SER A 107 -11.22 1.63 3.44
C SER A 107 -11.49 0.13 3.60
N ARG A 108 -10.76 -0.55 4.49
CA ARG A 108 -11.16 -1.88 4.99
C ARG A 108 -12.27 -1.75 6.02
#